data_AF-A0A7C5VRU1-F1
#
_entry.id   AF-A0A7C5VRU1-F1
#
_cell.length_a   1.000
_cell.length_b   1.000
_cell.length_c   1.000
_cell.angle_alpha   90.00
_cell.angle_beta   90.00
_cell.angle_gamma   90.00
#
_symmetry.space_group_name_H-M   'P 1'
#
loop_
_entity.id
_entity.type
_entity.pdbx_description
1 polymer ?
#
loop_
_entity_poly.entity_id
_entity_poly.type
_entity_poly.pdbx_seq_one_letter_code
_entity_poly.pdbx_strand_id
1 'polypeptide(L)'
;MNTSKQVNIMVGLMFLLVLSFGIYFVWDQNVRAEDARRRQVEENAIRGGKIYALNCRVCHGNQGRGSLENPNLPGVPLNVGAYRVTDPSQLRAVHQRLYDTIRCGRVGTLMPPWSIEQGGTLNDTQIKQILALITGSWGDEVSYNPEEVSQMGWEAAIEAAHDFDTIRTREGDVLRLAADISATDTVLVVNDAYVGLSADQLLRIEDEVVRVVRAPAASSLRRAISPADTVLPLESVA
;
A
#
# COMPACT_ATOMS: atom_id res chain seq x y z
N MET A 1 -31.58 31.24 54.34
CA MET A 1 -30.62 30.89 53.26
C MET A 1 -29.86 32.17 52.89
N ASN A 2 -28.52 32.18 52.93
CA ASN A 2 -27.75 33.41 52.66
C ASN A 2 -27.53 33.55 51.14
N THR A 3 -28.41 34.29 50.49
CA THR A 3 -28.50 34.43 49.02
C THR A 3 -27.19 34.96 48.41
N SER A 4 -26.46 35.83 49.10
CA SER A 4 -25.15 36.31 48.66
C SER A 4 -24.11 35.18 48.54
N LYS A 5 -24.09 34.24 49.49
CA LYS A 5 -23.18 33.07 49.42
C LYS A 5 -23.54 32.14 48.26
N GLN A 6 -24.83 31.95 48.00
CA GLN A 6 -25.31 31.13 46.87
C GLN A 6 -24.98 31.76 45.52
N VAL A 7 -25.17 33.08 45.39
CA VAL A 7 -24.82 33.83 44.16
C VAL A 7 -23.32 33.76 43.89
N ASN A 8 -22.46 33.96 44.89
CA ASN A 8 -21.01 33.87 44.69
C ASN A 8 -20.55 32.47 44.29
N ILE A 9 -21.18 31.41 44.83
CA ILE A 9 -20.90 30.03 44.42
C ILE A 9 -21.32 29.81 42.96
N MET A 10 -22.51 30.26 42.56
CA MET A 10 -22.99 30.11 41.18
C MET A 10 -22.10 30.85 40.18
N VAL A 11 -21.70 32.07 40.51
CA VAL A 11 -20.77 32.86 39.70
C VAL A 11 -19.40 32.17 39.61
N GLY A 12 -18.87 31.67 40.73
CA GLY A 12 -17.60 30.91 40.74
C GLY A 12 -17.65 29.65 39.88
N LEU A 13 -18.74 28.88 39.96
CA LEU A 13 -18.94 27.70 39.11
C LEU A 13 -19.04 28.06 37.62
N MET A 14 -19.70 29.17 37.29
CA MET A 14 -19.79 29.66 35.92
C MET A 14 -18.41 30.06 35.37
N PHE A 15 -17.59 30.76 36.17
CA PHE A 15 -16.22 31.10 35.79
C PHE A 15 -15.34 29.86 35.62
N LEU A 16 -15.45 28.88 36.53
CA LEU A 16 -14.72 27.61 36.42
C LEU A 16 -15.10 26.85 35.15
N LEU A 17 -16.40 26.82 34.82
CA LEU A 17 -16.87 26.19 33.59
C LEU A 17 -16.29 26.90 32.36
N VAL A 18 -16.41 28.24 32.28
CA VAL A 18 -15.86 29.00 31.14
C VAL A 18 -14.35 28.82 31.00
N LEU A 19 -13.59 28.84 32.11
CA LEU A 19 -12.15 28.59 32.09
C LEU A 19 -11.81 27.17 31.63
N SER A 20 -12.54 26.16 32.12
CA SER A 20 -12.36 24.77 31.70
C SER A 20 -12.63 24.57 30.22
N PHE A 21 -13.74 25.11 29.70
CA PHE A 21 -14.07 25.06 28.27
C PHE A 21 -13.06 25.84 27.42
N GLY A 22 -12.59 26.99 27.90
CA GLY A 22 -11.56 27.78 27.21
C GLY A 22 -10.24 27.03 27.10
N ILE A 23 -9.77 26.42 28.19
CA ILE A 23 -8.56 25.57 28.20
C ILE A 23 -8.74 24.36 27.29
N TYR A 24 -9.91 23.69 27.37
CA TYR A 24 -10.21 22.55 26.51
C TYR A 24 -10.20 22.94 25.03
N PHE A 25 -10.78 24.08 24.66
CA PHE A 25 -10.82 24.54 23.28
C PHE A 25 -9.40 24.82 22.72
N VAL A 26 -8.55 25.47 23.52
CA VAL A 26 -7.14 25.70 23.15
C VAL A 26 -6.39 24.37 22.98
N TRP A 27 -6.60 23.42 23.90
CA TRP A 27 -6.00 22.08 23.79
C TRP A 27 -6.53 21.30 22.59
N ASP A 28 -7.83 21.39 22.31
CA ASP A 28 -8.51 20.71 21.20
C ASP A 28 -7.96 21.18 19.85
N GLN A 29 -7.90 22.49 19.63
CA GLN A 29 -7.46 23.05 18.36
C GLN A 29 -5.97 22.80 18.09
N ASN A 30 -5.12 22.97 19.11
CA ASN A 30 -3.67 22.95 18.91
C ASN A 30 -3.08 21.54 18.99
N VAL A 31 -3.64 20.64 19.80
CA VAL A 31 -3.05 19.30 20.00
C VAL A 31 -3.90 18.24 19.30
N ARG A 32 -5.17 18.15 19.69
CA ARG A 32 -6.03 17.04 19.23
C ARG A 32 -6.33 17.13 17.72
N ALA A 33 -6.67 18.32 17.23
CA ALA A 33 -7.01 18.50 15.81
C ALA A 33 -5.78 18.36 14.90
N GLU A 34 -4.60 18.86 15.32
CA GLU A 34 -3.36 18.69 14.56
C GLU A 34 -2.92 17.23 14.47
N ASP A 35 -2.96 16.49 15.59
CA ASP A 35 -2.66 15.06 15.59
C ASP A 35 -3.66 14.26 14.73
N ALA A 36 -4.94 14.61 14.77
CA ALA A 36 -5.95 13.97 13.92
C ALA A 36 -5.71 14.23 12.43
N ARG A 37 -5.36 15.46 12.05
CA ARG A 37 -4.98 15.80 10.66
C ARG A 37 -3.76 15.00 10.21
N ARG A 38 -2.70 14.94 11.02
CA ARG A 38 -1.47 14.20 10.70
C ARG A 38 -1.77 12.72 10.42
N ARG A 39 -2.49 12.06 11.34
CA ARG A 39 -2.92 10.66 11.16
C ARG A 39 -3.79 10.46 9.92
N GLN A 40 -4.66 11.42 9.62
CA GLN A 40 -5.51 11.34 8.44
C GLN A 40 -4.69 11.36 7.14
N VAL A 41 -3.64 12.18 7.04
CA VAL A 41 -2.77 12.17 5.86
C VAL A 41 -2.02 10.85 5.75
N GLU A 42 -1.41 10.38 6.84
CA GLU A 42 -0.70 9.08 6.90
C GLU A 42 -1.60 7.92 6.44
N GLU A 43 -2.79 7.81 7.02
CA GLU A 43 -3.79 6.79 6.66
C GLU A 43 -4.22 6.86 5.20
N ASN A 44 -4.36 8.08 4.65
CA ASN A 44 -4.73 8.25 3.25
C ASN A 44 -3.59 7.90 2.30
N ALA A 45 -2.34 8.19 2.65
CA ALA A 45 -1.17 7.76 1.89
C ALA A 45 -1.04 6.22 1.90
N ILE A 46 -1.24 5.58 3.05
CA ILE A 46 -1.26 4.11 3.19
C ILE A 46 -2.37 3.48 2.33
N ARG A 47 -3.60 4.03 2.39
CA ARG A 47 -4.70 3.57 1.53
C ARG A 47 -4.39 3.77 0.05
N GLY A 48 -3.78 4.90 -0.30
CA GLY A 48 -3.29 5.19 -1.63
C GLY A 48 -2.31 4.14 -2.12
N GLY A 49 -1.37 3.71 -1.26
CA GLY A 49 -0.42 2.64 -1.53
C GLY A 49 -1.09 1.32 -1.91
N LYS A 50 -2.12 0.91 -1.16
CA LYS A 50 -2.89 -0.32 -1.43
C LYS A 50 -3.64 -0.24 -2.76
N ILE A 51 -4.24 0.92 -3.06
CA ILE A 51 -4.94 1.14 -4.34
C ILE A 51 -3.94 1.13 -5.51
N TYR A 52 -2.78 1.77 -5.32
CA TYR A 52 -1.70 1.80 -6.30
C TYR A 52 -1.19 0.39 -6.61
N ALA A 53 -0.97 -0.44 -5.59
CA ALA A 53 -0.51 -1.81 -5.76
C ALA A 53 -1.50 -2.66 -6.56
N LEU A 54 -2.80 -2.44 -6.39
CA LEU A 54 -3.81 -3.19 -7.14
C LEU A 54 -3.93 -2.74 -8.61
N ASN A 55 -3.78 -1.44 -8.88
CA ASN A 55 -4.20 -0.85 -10.16
C ASN A 55 -3.06 -0.32 -11.04
N CYS A 56 -1.95 0.13 -10.45
CA CYS A 56 -0.96 0.98 -11.12
C CYS A 56 0.41 0.32 -11.28
N ARG A 57 0.79 -0.56 -10.34
CA ARG A 57 2.14 -1.15 -10.28
C ARG A 57 2.56 -1.91 -11.53
N VAL A 58 1.61 -2.48 -12.28
CA VAL A 58 1.89 -3.26 -13.50
C VAL A 58 2.63 -2.43 -14.56
N CYS A 59 2.38 -1.13 -14.60
CA CYS A 59 3.06 -0.21 -15.53
C CYS A 59 4.09 0.68 -14.82
N HIS A 60 3.88 1.01 -13.55
CA HIS A 60 4.69 1.97 -12.81
C HIS A 60 5.68 1.34 -11.81
N GLY A 61 5.73 0.01 -11.71
CA GLY A 61 6.61 -0.74 -10.82
C GLY A 61 6.06 -0.87 -9.40
N ASN A 62 6.58 -1.83 -8.63
CA ASN A 62 6.14 -2.04 -7.25
C ASN A 62 6.53 -0.86 -6.36
N GLN A 63 7.67 -0.21 -6.66
CA GLN A 63 8.17 0.93 -5.90
C GLN A 63 7.70 2.27 -6.48
N GLY A 64 6.88 2.28 -7.53
CA GLY A 64 6.47 3.52 -8.20
C GLY A 64 7.57 4.19 -9.00
N ARG A 65 8.67 3.51 -9.30
CA ARG A 65 9.83 4.10 -9.98
C ARG A 65 9.80 3.91 -11.51
N GLY A 66 8.80 3.20 -12.04
CA GLY A 66 8.56 3.05 -13.47
C GLY A 66 9.80 2.55 -14.21
N SER A 67 10.15 3.23 -15.31
CA SER A 67 11.34 2.92 -16.10
C SER A 67 12.67 2.94 -15.33
N LEU A 68 12.74 3.61 -14.16
CA LEU A 68 13.94 3.61 -13.30
C LEU A 68 14.08 2.34 -12.47
N GLU A 69 12.99 1.61 -12.23
CA GLU A 69 12.99 0.30 -11.56
C GLU A 69 13.17 -0.83 -12.57
N ASN A 70 12.51 -0.74 -13.73
CA ASN A 70 12.71 -1.67 -14.83
C ASN A 70 12.51 -0.94 -16.16
N PRO A 71 13.52 -0.89 -17.06
CA PRO A 71 13.43 -0.17 -18.34
C PRO A 71 12.28 -0.61 -19.26
N ASN A 72 11.72 -1.81 -19.06
CA ASN A 72 10.60 -2.33 -19.83
C ASN A 72 9.23 -1.82 -19.34
N LEU A 73 9.18 -1.15 -18.20
CA LEU A 73 7.95 -0.58 -17.65
C LEU A 73 7.59 0.72 -18.40
N PRO A 74 6.39 0.83 -18.99
CA PRO A 74 6.00 2.00 -19.77
C PRO A 74 5.60 3.20 -18.91
N GLY A 75 5.41 3.00 -17.60
CA GLY A 75 4.99 4.03 -16.66
C GLY A 75 6.12 4.99 -16.31
N VAL A 76 5.76 6.27 -16.17
CA VAL A 76 6.69 7.28 -15.66
C VAL A 76 7.00 7.06 -14.17
N PRO A 77 8.17 7.48 -13.67
CA PRO A 77 8.47 7.45 -12.25
C PRO A 77 7.53 8.38 -11.46
N LEU A 78 6.90 7.84 -10.41
CA LEU A 78 5.99 8.52 -9.48
C LEU A 78 6.63 8.66 -8.09
N ASN A 79 7.43 7.69 -7.66
CA ASN A 79 8.17 7.74 -6.41
C ASN A 79 9.51 8.48 -6.60
N VAL A 80 9.42 9.79 -6.76
CA VAL A 80 10.58 10.68 -6.89
C VAL A 80 10.40 11.92 -6.02
N GLY A 81 11.50 12.42 -5.45
CA GLY A 81 11.50 13.57 -4.55
C GLY A 81 10.85 14.83 -5.13
N ALA A 82 10.85 14.97 -6.46
CA ALA A 82 10.22 16.09 -7.17
C ALA A 82 8.71 16.26 -6.91
N TYR A 83 8.02 15.20 -6.45
CA TYR A 83 6.60 15.28 -6.12
C TYR A 83 6.32 15.65 -4.65
N ARG A 84 7.31 15.59 -3.74
CA ARG A 84 7.18 16.02 -2.35
C ARG A 84 7.49 17.51 -2.20
N VAL A 85 6.65 18.33 -2.82
CA VAL A 85 6.81 19.78 -2.78
C VAL A 85 6.37 20.35 -1.42
N THR A 86 7.12 21.31 -0.91
CA THR A 86 6.85 21.97 0.38
C THR A 86 6.19 23.35 0.24
N ASP A 87 6.14 23.88 -0.99
CA ASP A 87 5.46 25.13 -1.30
C ASP A 87 3.97 24.87 -1.64
N PRO A 88 3.00 25.43 -0.90
CA PRO A 88 1.57 25.23 -1.15
C PRO A 88 1.11 25.61 -2.57
N SER A 89 1.75 26.61 -3.18
CA SER A 89 1.37 27.05 -4.53
C SER A 89 1.73 25.99 -5.59
N GLN A 90 2.90 25.37 -5.44
CA GLN A 90 3.35 24.25 -6.28
C GLN A 90 2.58 22.98 -5.99
N LEU A 91 2.24 22.70 -4.72
CA LEU A 91 1.47 21.52 -4.33
C LEU A 91 0.14 21.47 -5.08
N ARG A 92 -0.62 22.56 -5.08
CA ARG A 92 -1.89 22.65 -5.79
C ARG A 92 -1.74 22.36 -7.29
N ALA A 93 -0.71 22.91 -7.93
CA ALA A 93 -0.45 22.68 -9.35
C ALA A 93 -0.08 21.21 -9.65
N VAL A 94 0.71 20.59 -8.77
CA VAL A 94 1.08 19.17 -8.87
C VAL A 94 -0.12 18.27 -8.64
N HIS A 95 -0.91 18.52 -7.59
CA HIS A 95 -2.14 17.80 -7.29
C HIS A 95 -3.12 17.88 -8.45
N GLN A 96 -3.39 19.08 -8.98
CA GLN A 96 -4.30 19.24 -10.11
C GLN A 96 -3.84 18.42 -11.32
N ARG A 97 -2.55 18.49 -11.67
CA ARG A 97 -1.98 17.74 -12.79
C ARG A 97 -2.11 16.23 -12.59
N LEU A 98 -1.76 15.72 -11.41
CA LEU A 98 -1.86 14.29 -11.09
C LEU A 98 -3.31 13.83 -11.09
N TYR A 99 -4.19 14.62 -10.47
CA TYR A 99 -5.62 14.34 -10.41
C TYR A 99 -6.23 14.22 -11.80
N ASP A 100 -6.01 15.21 -12.67
CA ASP A 100 -6.56 15.21 -14.03
C ASP A 100 -5.99 14.05 -14.86
N THR A 101 -4.71 13.74 -14.69
CA THR A 101 -4.04 12.62 -15.38
C THR A 101 -4.63 11.27 -14.97
N ILE A 102 -4.89 11.05 -13.67
CA ILE A 102 -5.50 9.81 -13.18
C ILE A 102 -6.98 9.75 -13.56
N ARG A 103 -7.70 10.87 -13.40
CA ARG A 103 -9.13 10.98 -13.68
C ARG A 103 -9.44 10.64 -15.13
N CYS A 104 -8.77 11.31 -16.07
CA CYS A 104 -9.06 11.23 -17.51
C CYS A 104 -8.15 10.25 -18.25
N GLY A 105 -7.12 9.70 -17.60
CA GLY A 105 -6.05 8.99 -18.28
C GLY A 105 -5.21 9.95 -19.13
N ARG A 106 -4.37 9.39 -20.01
CA ARG A 106 -3.57 10.20 -20.94
C ARG A 106 -3.79 9.72 -22.37
N VAL A 107 -4.53 10.52 -23.15
CA VAL A 107 -4.81 10.24 -24.57
C VAL A 107 -3.50 10.04 -25.33
N GLY A 108 -3.45 8.97 -26.13
CA GLY A 108 -2.27 8.60 -26.90
C GLY A 108 -1.22 7.79 -26.11
N THR A 109 -1.50 7.39 -24.87
CA THR A 109 -0.66 6.45 -24.10
C THR A 109 -1.46 5.23 -23.64
N LEU A 110 -0.77 4.28 -22.99
CA LEU A 110 -1.38 3.10 -22.37
C LEU A 110 -2.14 3.41 -21.07
N MET A 111 -2.11 4.64 -20.57
CA MET A 111 -2.72 5.00 -19.28
C MET A 111 -4.22 5.27 -19.44
N PRO A 112 -5.10 4.37 -18.96
CA PRO A 112 -6.53 4.53 -19.12
C PRO A 112 -7.10 5.60 -18.17
N PRO A 113 -8.34 6.06 -18.40
CA PRO A 113 -9.09 6.79 -17.38
C PRO A 113 -9.41 5.90 -16.19
N TRP A 114 -9.19 6.41 -14.97
CA TRP A 114 -9.47 5.67 -13.73
C TRP A 114 -10.70 6.15 -12.98
N SER A 115 -11.16 7.37 -13.22
CA SER A 115 -12.33 7.89 -12.53
C SER A 115 -13.61 7.21 -13.00
N ILE A 116 -14.52 6.91 -12.08
CA ILE A 116 -15.88 6.44 -12.38
C ILE A 116 -16.64 7.37 -13.35
N GLU A 117 -16.37 8.68 -13.33
CA GLU A 117 -17.00 9.64 -14.25
C GLU A 117 -16.48 9.50 -15.68
N GLN A 118 -15.31 8.87 -15.85
CA GLN A 118 -14.63 8.66 -17.12
C GLN A 118 -14.64 7.17 -17.52
N GLY A 119 -15.47 6.35 -16.88
CA GLY A 119 -15.62 4.92 -17.16
C GLY A 119 -14.62 4.00 -16.43
N GLY A 120 -13.85 4.52 -15.48
CA GLY A 120 -12.95 3.75 -14.61
C GLY A 120 -13.62 3.26 -13.32
N THR A 121 -12.82 2.83 -12.35
CA THR A 121 -13.27 2.15 -11.12
C THR A 121 -13.09 2.97 -9.85
N LEU A 122 -12.38 4.09 -9.91
CA LEU A 122 -11.97 4.86 -8.74
C LEU A 122 -12.87 6.09 -8.53
N ASN A 123 -13.29 6.30 -7.28
CA ASN A 123 -13.95 7.54 -6.88
C ASN A 123 -12.92 8.65 -6.57
N ASP A 124 -13.42 9.89 -6.43
CA ASP A 124 -12.59 11.07 -6.17
C ASP A 124 -11.68 10.94 -4.93
N THR A 125 -12.19 10.34 -3.86
CA THR A 125 -11.43 10.14 -2.62
C THR A 125 -10.28 9.14 -2.83
N GLN A 126 -10.52 8.05 -3.56
CA GLN A 126 -9.50 7.07 -3.90
C GLN A 126 -8.39 7.67 -4.77
N ILE A 127 -8.75 8.54 -5.73
CA ILE A 127 -7.75 9.27 -6.52
C ILE A 127 -6.94 10.19 -5.61
N LYS A 128 -7.58 10.93 -4.70
CA LYS A 128 -6.88 11.78 -3.72
C LYS A 128 -5.97 11.00 -2.78
N GLN A 129 -6.32 9.76 -2.42
CA GLN A 129 -5.45 8.86 -1.66
C GLN A 129 -4.19 8.49 -2.45
N ILE A 130 -4.30 8.23 -3.75
CA ILE A 130 -3.13 8.03 -4.62
C ILE A 130 -2.27 9.31 -4.70
N LEU A 131 -2.88 10.49 -4.75
CA LEU A 131 -2.13 11.75 -4.69
C LEU A 131 -1.39 11.91 -3.36
N ALA A 132 -2.01 11.54 -2.24
CA ALA A 132 -1.38 11.56 -0.92
C ALA A 132 -0.21 10.58 -0.84
N LEU A 133 -0.32 9.40 -1.44
CA LEU A 133 0.79 8.48 -1.62
C LEU A 133 1.97 9.15 -2.36
N ILE A 134 1.71 9.78 -3.51
CA ILE A 134 2.77 10.30 -4.40
C ILE A 134 3.45 11.54 -3.80
N THR A 135 2.64 12.44 -3.22
CA THR A 135 3.09 13.77 -2.79
C THR A 135 3.34 13.88 -1.29
N GLY A 136 2.87 12.90 -0.51
CA GLY A 136 2.92 12.93 0.95
C GLY A 136 2.02 13.99 1.59
N SER A 137 1.04 14.52 0.86
CA SER A 137 0.17 15.62 1.31
C SER A 137 -1.28 15.40 0.92
N TRP A 138 -2.22 15.89 1.74
CA TRP A 138 -3.65 15.70 1.53
C TRP A 138 -4.32 17.00 1.07
N GLY A 139 -4.84 17.02 -0.16
CA GLY A 139 -5.38 18.23 -0.77
C GLY A 139 -4.32 19.34 -0.88
N ASP A 140 -4.73 20.58 -0.65
CA ASP A 140 -3.84 21.74 -0.79
C ASP A 140 -2.95 22.00 0.44
N GLU A 141 -3.05 21.16 1.48
CA GLU A 141 -2.31 21.32 2.73
C GLU A 141 -1.00 20.53 2.66
N VAL A 142 0.12 21.26 2.70
CA VAL A 142 1.45 20.67 2.79
C VAL A 142 1.60 19.99 4.15
N SER A 143 1.97 18.71 4.13
CA SER A 143 2.24 17.97 5.37
C SER A 143 3.54 18.41 6.02
N TYR A 144 3.65 18.22 7.35
CA TYR A 144 4.86 18.57 8.10
C TYR A 144 6.11 17.87 7.56
N ASN A 145 5.98 16.59 7.18
CA ASN A 145 7.04 15.81 6.54
C ASN A 145 6.48 15.00 5.36
N PRO A 146 6.35 15.60 4.15
CA PRO A 146 5.77 14.91 3.01
C PRO A 146 6.60 13.71 2.54
N GLU A 147 7.91 13.71 2.74
CA GLU A 147 8.75 12.56 2.39
C GLU A 147 8.42 11.34 3.23
N GLU A 148 8.35 11.50 4.55
CA GLU A 148 8.00 10.41 5.48
C GLU A 148 6.59 9.87 5.22
N VAL A 149 5.61 10.74 5.04
CA VAL A 149 4.23 10.33 4.73
C VAL A 149 4.17 9.55 3.41
N SER A 150 4.85 10.05 2.37
CA SER A 150 4.91 9.37 1.08
C SER A 150 5.60 8.00 1.21
N GLN A 151 6.70 7.94 1.97
CA GLN A 151 7.45 6.72 2.23
C GLN A 151 6.59 5.64 2.90
N MET A 152 5.80 6.00 3.93
CA MET A 152 4.83 5.07 4.56
C MET A 152 3.81 4.54 3.54
N GLY A 153 3.34 5.39 2.63
CA GLY A 153 2.46 4.97 1.54
C GLY A 153 3.13 3.99 0.58
N TRP A 154 4.40 4.22 0.21
CA TRP A 154 5.14 3.33 -0.69
C TRP A 154 5.49 1.99 -0.03
N GLU A 155 5.78 1.98 1.26
CA GLU A 155 5.93 0.75 2.05
C GLU A 155 4.64 -0.07 2.04
N ALA A 156 3.49 0.58 2.27
CA ALA A 156 2.19 -0.07 2.16
C ALA A 156 1.87 -0.56 0.74
N ALA A 157 2.36 0.12 -0.30
CA ALA A 157 2.22 -0.32 -1.68
C ALA A 157 3.02 -1.59 -1.96
N ILE A 158 4.26 -1.67 -1.48
CA ILE A 158 5.13 -2.84 -1.64
C ILE A 158 4.55 -4.02 -0.85
N GLU A 159 4.13 -3.80 0.40
CA GLU A 159 3.47 -4.81 1.22
C GLU A 159 2.22 -5.37 0.52
N ALA A 160 1.34 -4.49 0.04
CA ALA A 160 0.14 -4.91 -0.69
C ALA A 160 0.48 -5.65 -1.99
N ALA A 161 1.52 -5.23 -2.72
CA ALA A 161 1.97 -5.92 -3.93
C ALA A 161 2.45 -7.34 -3.61
N HIS A 162 3.24 -7.52 -2.54
CA HIS A 162 3.67 -8.84 -2.09
C HIS A 162 2.47 -9.71 -1.68
N ASP A 163 1.51 -9.14 -0.97
CA ASP A 163 0.27 -9.85 -0.59
C ASP A 163 -0.53 -10.30 -1.82
N PHE A 164 -0.63 -9.45 -2.85
CA PHE A 164 -1.33 -9.79 -4.09
C PHE A 164 -0.59 -10.83 -4.95
N ASP A 165 0.74 -10.81 -4.93
CA ASP A 165 1.58 -11.78 -5.66
C ASP A 165 1.77 -13.09 -4.86
N THR A 166 1.34 -13.13 -3.59
CA THR A 166 1.44 -14.32 -2.75
C THR A 166 0.56 -15.44 -3.28
N ILE A 167 1.20 -16.53 -3.68
CA ILE A 167 0.52 -17.75 -4.11
C ILE A 167 0.00 -18.50 -2.87
N ARG A 168 -1.29 -18.87 -2.86
CA ARG A 168 -1.94 -19.59 -1.75
C ARG A 168 -2.50 -20.93 -2.20
N THR A 169 -2.31 -21.96 -1.40
CA THR A 169 -2.84 -23.32 -1.62
C THR A 169 -4.36 -23.34 -1.65
N ARG A 170 -4.94 -24.46 -2.06
CA ARG A 170 -6.40 -24.64 -2.06
C ARG A 170 -7.00 -24.53 -0.65
N GLU A 171 -6.23 -24.91 0.36
CA GLU A 171 -6.57 -24.84 1.79
C GLU A 171 -6.35 -23.44 2.38
N GLY A 172 -5.77 -22.50 1.62
CA GLY A 172 -5.53 -21.12 2.02
C GLY A 172 -4.15 -20.85 2.64
N ASP A 173 -3.31 -21.88 2.75
CA ASP A 173 -1.94 -21.74 3.23
C ASP A 173 -1.07 -20.99 2.22
N VAL A 174 -0.06 -20.26 2.70
CA VAL A 174 0.91 -19.62 1.80
C VAL A 174 1.78 -20.72 1.17
N LEU A 175 2.01 -20.62 -0.14
CA LEU A 175 3.00 -21.45 -0.82
C LEU A 175 4.39 -21.05 -0.35
N ARG A 176 5.13 -21.98 0.25
CA ARG A 176 6.48 -21.76 0.78
C ARG A 176 7.41 -22.84 0.27
N LEU A 177 8.70 -22.53 0.26
CA LEU A 177 9.73 -23.53 0.13
C LEU A 177 9.65 -24.49 1.34
N ALA A 178 9.72 -25.79 1.08
CA ALA A 178 9.65 -26.83 2.10
C ALA A 178 10.96 -26.94 2.90
N ALA A 179 12.04 -26.34 2.41
CA ALA A 179 13.34 -26.26 3.06
C ALA A 179 14.10 -25.00 2.58
N ASP A 180 15.14 -24.62 3.33
CA ASP A 180 16.06 -23.56 2.94
C ASP A 180 16.79 -23.93 1.64
N ILE A 181 17.09 -22.91 0.83
CA ILE A 181 17.74 -23.07 -0.47
C ILE A 181 19.05 -22.28 -0.54
N SER A 182 19.93 -22.72 -1.42
CA SER A 182 21.21 -22.10 -1.76
C SER A 182 21.19 -21.56 -3.19
N ALA A 183 22.15 -20.67 -3.51
CA ALA A 183 22.27 -20.06 -4.83
C ALA A 183 22.53 -21.07 -5.97
N THR A 184 22.88 -22.32 -5.66
CA THR A 184 23.13 -23.37 -6.65
C THR A 184 21.97 -24.33 -6.82
N ASP A 185 20.92 -24.21 -6.02
CA ASP A 185 19.81 -25.15 -6.07
C ASP A 185 18.96 -24.93 -7.32
N THR A 186 18.76 -26.01 -8.06
CA THR A 186 17.97 -26.05 -9.30
C THR A 186 16.63 -26.74 -9.12
N VAL A 187 16.40 -27.33 -7.95
CA VAL A 187 15.17 -28.02 -7.57
C VAL A 187 14.63 -27.37 -6.32
N LEU A 188 13.48 -26.72 -6.45
CA LEU A 188 12.77 -26.07 -5.35
C LEU A 188 11.61 -26.97 -4.92
N VAL A 189 11.63 -27.43 -3.67
CA VAL A 189 10.52 -28.19 -3.10
C VAL A 189 9.58 -27.20 -2.43
N VAL A 190 8.28 -27.27 -2.75
CA VAL A 190 7.25 -26.44 -2.16
C VAL A 190 6.28 -27.27 -1.32
N ASN A 191 5.59 -26.65 -0.37
CA ASN A 191 4.62 -27.33 0.51
C ASN A 191 3.37 -27.83 -0.23
N ASP A 192 3.01 -27.22 -1.36
CA ASP A 192 1.93 -27.70 -2.22
C ASP A 192 2.24 -27.41 -3.70
N ALA A 193 2.37 -28.46 -4.53
CA ALA A 193 2.65 -28.32 -5.95
C ALA A 193 1.39 -28.06 -6.81
N TYR A 194 0.19 -28.14 -6.23
CA TYR A 194 -1.08 -28.01 -6.96
C TYR A 194 -1.50 -26.56 -7.21
N VAL A 195 -0.73 -25.58 -6.75
CA VAL A 195 -1.12 -24.16 -6.75
C VAL A 195 -0.92 -23.46 -8.10
N GLY A 196 -1.09 -24.18 -9.21
CA GLY A 196 -1.11 -23.60 -10.54
C GLY A 196 0.26 -23.17 -11.08
N LEU A 197 1.34 -23.83 -10.64
CA LEU A 197 2.65 -23.66 -11.27
C LEU A 197 2.68 -24.38 -12.63
N SER A 198 3.04 -23.67 -13.71
CA SER A 198 3.21 -24.27 -15.04
C SER A 198 4.67 -24.21 -15.50
N ALA A 199 5.04 -25.12 -16.39
CA ALA A 199 6.28 -24.95 -17.15
C ALA A 199 6.27 -23.59 -17.87
N ASP A 200 7.44 -22.98 -17.97
CA ASP A 200 7.69 -21.65 -18.53
C ASP A 200 7.09 -20.45 -17.76
N GLN A 201 6.41 -20.68 -16.64
CA GLN A 201 5.97 -19.59 -15.77
C GLN A 201 7.18 -18.84 -15.19
N LEU A 202 7.08 -17.52 -15.12
CA LEU A 202 8.05 -16.68 -14.43
C LEU A 202 7.62 -16.51 -12.98
N LEU A 203 8.51 -16.84 -12.05
CA LEU A 203 8.34 -16.60 -10.63
C LEU A 203 9.33 -15.54 -10.20
N ARG A 204 8.88 -14.63 -9.33
CA ARG A 204 9.77 -13.70 -8.64
C ARG A 204 10.13 -14.30 -7.29
N ILE A 205 11.42 -14.52 -7.06
CA ILE A 205 11.96 -14.94 -5.76
C ILE A 205 12.86 -13.79 -5.32
N GLU A 206 12.42 -13.08 -4.29
CA GLU A 206 13.06 -11.83 -3.85
C GLU A 206 13.20 -10.84 -5.03
N ASP A 207 14.43 -10.47 -5.40
CA ASP A 207 14.71 -9.54 -6.49
C ASP A 207 14.91 -10.23 -7.85
N GLU A 208 14.99 -11.56 -7.88
CA GLU A 208 15.29 -12.34 -9.08
C GLU A 208 14.02 -12.90 -9.74
N VAL A 209 14.05 -12.98 -11.07
CA VAL A 209 12.99 -13.63 -11.85
C VAL A 209 13.52 -14.96 -12.38
N VAL A 210 12.98 -16.05 -11.86
CA VAL A 210 13.31 -17.42 -12.28
C VAL A 210 12.23 -17.97 -13.20
N ARG A 211 12.63 -18.75 -14.21
CA ARG A 211 11.69 -19.47 -15.08
C ARG A 211 11.52 -20.91 -14.58
N VAL A 212 10.28 -21.33 -14.41
CA VAL A 212 9.94 -22.73 -14.09
C VAL A 212 10.27 -23.60 -15.29
N VAL A 213 11.39 -24.32 -15.26
CA VAL A 213 11.80 -25.22 -16.35
C VAL A 213 10.99 -26.52 -16.33
N ARG A 214 10.63 -27.01 -15.14
CA ARG A 214 9.83 -28.22 -14.96
C ARG A 214 9.02 -28.11 -13.68
N ALA A 215 7.70 -28.22 -13.80
CA ALA A 215 6.77 -28.44 -12.70
C ALA A 215 6.07 -29.77 -12.96
N PRO A 216 6.56 -30.90 -12.42
CA PRO A 216 5.85 -32.16 -12.59
C PRO A 216 4.45 -32.01 -11.98
N ALA A 217 3.43 -32.47 -12.71
CA ALA A 217 2.06 -32.47 -12.19
C ALA A 217 2.04 -33.14 -10.82
N ALA A 218 1.29 -32.54 -9.89
CA ALA A 218 0.51 -33.26 -8.88
C ALA A 218 1.15 -34.58 -8.45
N SER A 219 2.15 -34.54 -7.57
CA SER A 219 2.79 -35.77 -7.11
C SER A 219 2.25 -36.15 -5.74
N SER A 220 1.63 -37.33 -5.62
CA SER A 220 1.22 -37.89 -4.33
C SER A 220 2.33 -38.75 -3.76
N LEU A 221 2.43 -38.82 -2.42
CA LEU A 221 3.33 -39.76 -1.77
C LEU A 221 2.85 -41.19 -2.04
N ARG A 222 3.74 -42.03 -2.59
CA ARG A 222 3.48 -43.46 -2.81
C ARG A 222 3.19 -44.21 -1.52
N ARG A 223 3.74 -43.72 -0.42
CA ARG A 223 3.55 -44.27 0.92
C ARG A 223 3.74 -43.20 1.99
N ALA A 224 3.25 -43.50 3.18
CA ALA A 224 3.59 -42.74 4.38
C ALA A 224 5.12 -42.71 4.59
N ILE A 225 5.62 -41.55 4.99
CA ILE A 225 7.04 -41.24 5.23
C ILE A 225 7.33 -41.19 6.72
N SER A 226 8.54 -41.59 7.09
CA SER A 226 9.07 -41.49 8.44
C SER A 226 10.11 -40.36 8.54
N PRO A 227 10.44 -39.89 9.75
CA PRO A 227 11.49 -38.87 9.95
C PRO A 227 12.89 -39.26 9.45
N ALA A 228 13.12 -40.54 9.15
CA ALA A 228 14.39 -41.05 8.63
C ALA A 228 14.44 -41.11 7.08
N ASP A 229 13.33 -40.88 6.40
CA ASP A 229 13.28 -40.91 4.94
C ASP A 229 13.84 -39.60 4.37
N THR A 230 15.00 -39.67 3.71
CA THR A 230 15.65 -38.52 3.05
C THR A 230 15.24 -38.35 1.58
N VAL A 231 14.48 -39.31 1.04
CA VAL A 231 13.99 -39.30 -0.35
C VAL A 231 12.49 -39.56 -0.34
N LEU A 232 11.72 -38.60 -0.87
CA LEU A 232 10.27 -38.68 -0.95
C LEU A 232 9.84 -39.57 -2.13
N PRO A 233 9.13 -40.69 -1.89
CA PRO A 233 8.66 -41.55 -2.96
C PRO A 233 7.41 -40.91 -3.59
N LEU A 234 7.62 -40.13 -4.64
CA LEU A 234 6.58 -39.42 -5.37
C LEU A 234 5.98 -40.29 -6.49
N GLU A 235 4.67 -40.21 -6.69
CA GLU A 235 3.96 -40.76 -7.85
C GLU A 235 3.30 -39.61 -8.60
N SER A 236 3.47 -39.53 -9.92
CA SER A 236 2.71 -38.60 -10.72
C SER A 236 1.24 -39.01 -10.70
N VAL A 237 0.36 -38.14 -10.22
CA VAL A 237 -1.08 -38.28 -10.46
C VAL A 237 -1.28 -38.02 -11.95
N ALA A 238 -1.68 -39.06 -12.68
CA ALA A 238 -1.97 -39.02 -14.11
C ALA A 238 -3.16 -38.10 -14.41
#